data_AF-A0A817KFY9-F1
#
_entry.id   AF-A0A817KFY9-F1
#
_cell.length_a   1.000
_cell.length_b   1.000
_cell.length_c   1.000
_cell.angle_alpha   90.00
_cell.angle_beta   90.00
_cell.angle_gamma   90.00
#
_symmetry.space_group_name_H-M   'P 1'
#
loop_
_entity.id
_entity.type
_entity.pdbx_description
1 polymer ?
#
loop_
_entity_poly.entity_id
_entity_poly.type
_entity_poly.pdbx_seq_one_letter_code
_entity_poly.pdbx_strand_id
1 'polypeptide(L)'
;MSSHLSVGDRWRIVSLKFDQGLNVHEIARIVNCSVRTVYYILSLYQDTNDIIERSGRGRHNMLNDYEMHTLRQMLYRYSNETSTSIANRFFQRTDLYVSPPTIRRYRLSFGFRPVHARIQPLINATHAQQRLHFCLSHATDRWYNVIFSDEKAFEIDVTGLVYYIPHNRPRPVHFQSQVQYRAAVFGAVWYQGRSNLVFIRNRTNTTTYVQYLEDALNSHLRRLTEYYFIHDRPTWAHTAQAHEWLRNNRIICMDNYPPVSPDINAVESVWSWMNR
;
A
#
# COMPACT_ATOMS: atom_id res chain seq x y z
N MET A 1 -4.14 -47.59 15.86
CA MET A 1 -3.45 -46.32 16.19
C MET A 1 -2.20 -46.24 15.32
N SER A 2 -2.23 -45.41 14.27
CA SER A 2 -1.09 -45.21 13.38
C SER A 2 -0.30 -43.99 13.85
N SER A 3 0.61 -44.18 14.82
CA SER A 3 1.60 -43.16 15.16
C SER A 3 2.62 -43.09 14.03
N HIS A 4 2.81 -41.89 13.45
CA HIS A 4 3.93 -41.65 12.56
C HIS A 4 5.23 -41.88 13.34
N LEU A 5 6.00 -42.91 12.96
CA LEU A 5 7.33 -43.16 13.54
C LEU A 5 8.27 -42.00 13.21
N SER A 6 9.00 -41.53 14.21
CA SER A 6 10.03 -40.51 14.01
C SER A 6 11.19 -41.06 13.15
N VAL A 7 12.00 -40.17 12.59
CA VAL A 7 13.22 -40.55 11.85
C VAL A 7 14.17 -41.38 12.74
N GLY A 8 14.24 -41.06 14.04
CA GLY A 8 15.02 -41.82 15.01
C GLY A 8 14.50 -43.25 15.22
N ASP A 9 13.18 -43.43 15.33
CA ASP A 9 12.57 -44.76 15.49
C ASP A 9 12.79 -45.64 14.25
N ARG A 10 12.79 -45.02 13.06
CA ARG A 10 13.08 -45.72 11.80
C ARG A 10 14.53 -46.20 11.73
N TRP A 11 15.52 -45.36 12.10
CA TRP A 11 16.93 -45.80 12.18
C TRP A 11 17.13 -46.87 13.25
N ARG A 12 16.40 -46.77 14.36
CA ARG A 12 16.42 -47.78 15.42
C ARG A 12 15.95 -49.14 14.89
N ILE A 13 14.93 -49.19 14.03
CA ILE A 13 14.50 -50.44 13.37
C ILE A 13 15.63 -51.06 12.54
N VAL A 14 16.33 -50.25 11.74
CA VAL A 14 17.45 -50.72 10.91
C VAL A 14 18.59 -51.27 11.77
N SER A 15 19.01 -50.52 12.79
CA SER A 15 20.09 -50.95 13.70
C SER A 15 19.74 -52.22 14.48
N LEU A 16 18.52 -52.32 15.02
CA LEU A 16 18.08 -53.55 15.71
C LEU A 16 18.10 -54.77 14.79
N LYS A 17 17.84 -54.58 13.49
CA LYS A 17 17.84 -55.68 12.52
C LYS A 17 19.25 -56.08 12.08
N PHE A 18 20.07 -55.10 11.67
CA PHE A 18 21.34 -55.37 10.99
C PHE A 18 22.54 -55.39 11.95
N ASP A 19 22.54 -54.58 13.01
CA ASP A 19 23.64 -54.53 13.98
C ASP A 19 23.44 -55.55 15.12
N GLN A 20 22.18 -55.74 15.54
CA GLN A 20 21.84 -56.57 16.70
C GLN A 20 21.18 -57.92 16.32
N GLY A 21 20.86 -58.14 15.05
CA GLY A 21 20.35 -59.43 14.55
C GLY A 21 18.96 -59.84 15.04
N LEU A 22 18.17 -58.92 15.61
CA LEU A 22 16.86 -59.23 16.20
C LEU A 22 15.82 -59.64 15.15
N ASN A 23 14.82 -60.41 15.58
CA ASN A 23 13.72 -60.79 14.70
C ASN A 23 12.67 -59.67 14.56
N VAL A 24 11.92 -59.68 13.45
CA VAL A 24 10.99 -58.60 13.10
C VAL A 24 9.86 -58.42 14.14
N HIS A 25 9.43 -59.50 14.80
CA HIS A 25 8.39 -59.45 15.83
C HIS A 25 8.90 -58.88 17.16
N GLU A 26 10.17 -59.09 17.49
CA GLU A 26 10.86 -58.44 18.62
C GLU A 26 11.04 -56.96 18.36
N ILE A 27 11.50 -56.59 17.16
CA ILE A 27 11.69 -55.18 16.77
C ILE A 27 10.36 -54.42 16.85
N ALA A 28 9.27 -55.01 16.34
CA ALA A 28 7.93 -54.42 16.41
C ALA A 28 7.47 -54.15 17.85
N ARG A 29 7.78 -55.06 18.79
CA ARG A 29 7.50 -54.88 20.23
C ARG A 29 8.37 -53.79 20.85
N ILE A 30 9.68 -53.77 20.55
CA ILE A 30 10.64 -52.80 21.11
C ILE A 30 10.33 -51.37 20.65
N VAL A 31 9.99 -51.20 19.37
CA VAL A 31 9.71 -49.89 18.74
C VAL A 31 8.22 -49.51 18.86
N ASN A 32 7.40 -50.41 19.42
CA ASN A 32 5.96 -50.25 19.60
C ASN A 32 5.25 -49.84 18.29
N CYS A 33 5.49 -50.61 17.22
CA CYS A 33 4.92 -50.37 15.90
C CYS A 33 4.43 -51.69 15.27
N SER A 34 3.73 -51.59 14.13
CA SER A 34 3.25 -52.81 13.47
C SER A 34 4.40 -53.57 12.80
N VAL A 35 4.32 -54.90 12.80
CA VAL A 35 5.26 -55.78 12.06
C VAL A 35 5.35 -55.38 10.58
N ARG A 36 4.25 -54.92 9.98
CA ARG A 36 4.20 -54.42 8.60
C ARG A 36 5.05 -53.16 8.41
N THR A 37 5.05 -52.27 9.39
CA THR A 37 5.88 -51.05 9.40
C THR A 37 7.36 -51.40 9.46
N VAL A 38 7.73 -52.40 10.26
CA VAL A 38 9.11 -52.89 10.33
C VAL A 38 9.55 -53.43 8.96
N TYR A 39 8.76 -54.31 8.33
CA TYR A 39 9.07 -54.82 6.99
C TYR A 39 9.18 -53.70 5.94
N TYR A 40 8.29 -52.72 5.97
CA TYR A 40 8.34 -51.58 5.06
C TYR A 40 9.64 -50.78 5.20
N ILE A 41 10.06 -50.47 6.43
CA ILE A 41 11.29 -49.70 6.68
C ILE A 41 12.53 -50.48 6.28
N LEU A 42 12.57 -51.78 6.56
CA LEU A 42 13.69 -52.63 6.16
C LEU A 42 13.79 -52.78 4.64
N SER A 43 12.66 -52.92 3.93
CA SER A 43 12.61 -52.91 2.47
C SER A 43 13.09 -51.57 1.91
N LEU A 44 12.62 -50.46 2.49
CA LEU A 44 13.05 -49.12 2.09
C LEU A 44 14.57 -48.96 2.22
N TYR A 45 15.13 -49.36 3.38
CA TYR A 45 16.56 -49.30 3.62
C TYR A 45 17.36 -50.20 2.68
N GLN A 46 16.89 -51.42 2.38
CA GLN A 46 17.55 -52.29 1.42
C GLN A 46 17.56 -51.72 -0.01
N ASP A 47 16.49 -51.04 -0.42
CA ASP A 47 16.34 -50.49 -1.77
C ASP A 47 17.07 -49.16 -1.97
N THR A 48 17.15 -48.31 -0.93
CA THR A 48 17.69 -46.94 -1.05
C THR A 48 18.93 -46.68 -0.21
N ASN A 49 19.33 -47.62 0.65
CA ASN A 49 20.33 -47.43 1.70
C ASN A 49 20.01 -46.26 2.66
N ASP A 50 18.74 -45.88 2.76
CA ASP A 50 18.26 -44.79 3.60
C ASP A 50 16.82 -45.09 4.12
N ILE A 51 16.40 -44.43 5.19
CA ILE A 51 15.06 -44.55 5.79
C ILE A 51 14.11 -43.40 5.41
N ILE A 52 14.60 -42.45 4.61
CA ILE A 52 13.84 -41.31 4.10
C ILE A 52 13.01 -41.80 2.91
N GLU A 53 11.69 -41.67 3.01
CA GLU A 53 10.81 -41.86 1.86
C GLU A 53 11.20 -40.87 0.76
N ARG A 54 11.38 -41.34 -0.48
CA ARG A 54 11.49 -40.44 -1.63
C ARG A 54 10.32 -39.47 -1.53
N SER A 55 10.61 -38.17 -1.49
CA SER A 55 9.60 -37.11 -1.52
C SER A 55 8.58 -37.50 -2.57
N GLY A 56 7.35 -37.83 -2.13
CA GLY A 56 6.32 -38.34 -3.04
C GLY A 56 6.19 -37.40 -4.23
N ARG A 57 5.86 -37.97 -5.41
CA ARG A 57 5.57 -37.21 -6.63
C ARG A 57 4.44 -36.22 -6.33
N GLY A 58 4.80 -35.01 -5.91
CA GLY A 58 3.85 -33.92 -5.77
C GLY A 58 3.11 -33.73 -7.08
N ARG A 59 1.92 -33.13 -7.01
CA ARG A 59 1.17 -32.77 -8.21
C ARG A 59 2.08 -31.99 -9.15
N HIS A 60 2.30 -32.50 -10.36
CA HIS A 60 3.08 -31.80 -11.37
C HIS A 60 2.51 -30.38 -11.56
N ASN A 61 3.41 -29.40 -11.66
CA ASN A 61 3.03 -28.02 -11.97
C ASN A 61 2.19 -28.03 -13.25
N MET A 62 1.05 -27.34 -13.22
CA MET A 62 0.18 -27.22 -14.39
C MET A 62 0.90 -26.55 -15.55
N LEU A 63 1.86 -25.66 -15.23
CA LEU A 63 2.65 -24.91 -16.18
C LEU A 63 4.04 -25.53 -16.35
N ASN A 64 4.50 -25.62 -17.59
CA ASN A 64 5.90 -25.91 -17.91
C ASN A 64 6.80 -24.69 -17.66
N ASP A 65 8.12 -24.85 -17.84
CA ASP A 65 9.08 -23.78 -17.55
C ASP A 65 8.89 -22.54 -18.44
N TYR A 66 8.53 -22.72 -19.71
CA TYR A 66 8.25 -21.63 -20.65
C TYR A 66 6.99 -20.84 -20.25
N GLU A 67 5.93 -21.55 -19.86
CA GLU A 67 4.68 -20.97 -19.37
C GLU A 67 4.87 -20.25 -18.03
N MET A 68 5.63 -20.84 -17.11
CA MET A 68 5.99 -20.21 -15.84
C MET A 68 6.80 -18.93 -16.07
N HIS A 69 7.78 -18.95 -16.97
CA HIS A 69 8.54 -17.76 -17.33
C HIS A 69 7.63 -16.68 -17.94
N THR A 70 6.77 -17.06 -18.88
CA THR A 70 5.81 -16.16 -19.53
C THR A 70 4.85 -15.52 -18.53
N LEU A 71 4.29 -16.32 -17.62
CA LEU A 71 3.40 -15.84 -16.58
C LEU A 71 4.12 -14.87 -15.64
N ARG A 72 5.37 -15.17 -15.25
CA ARG A 72 6.18 -14.27 -14.41
C ARG A 72 6.40 -12.92 -15.09
N GLN A 73 6.79 -12.90 -16.37
CA GLN A 73 6.97 -11.66 -17.12
C GLN A 73 5.68 -10.83 -17.22
N MET A 74 4.54 -11.50 -17.45
CA MET A 74 3.22 -10.83 -17.46
C MET A 74 2.89 -10.20 -16.11
N LEU A 75 3.18 -10.90 -15.00
CA LEU A 75 2.93 -10.38 -13.65
C LEU A 75 3.80 -9.15 -13.32
N TYR A 76 5.03 -9.06 -13.84
CA TYR A 76 5.85 -7.86 -13.73
C TYR A 76 5.34 -6.71 -14.61
N ARG A 77 4.98 -7.00 -15.87
CA ARG A 77 4.50 -6.02 -16.85
C ARG A 77 3.15 -5.40 -16.46
N TYR A 78 2.26 -6.20 -15.90
CA TYR A 78 0.86 -5.86 -15.59
C TYR A 78 0.57 -6.04 -14.10
N SER A 79 1.43 -5.47 -13.24
CA SER A 79 1.41 -5.69 -11.79
C SER A 79 0.11 -5.24 -11.10
N ASN A 80 -0.60 -4.28 -11.70
CA ASN A 80 -1.86 -3.73 -11.20
C ASN A 80 -3.11 -4.49 -11.68
N GLU A 81 -2.97 -5.46 -12.57
CA GLU A 81 -4.11 -6.19 -13.12
C GLU A 81 -4.61 -7.32 -12.20
N THR A 82 -5.92 -7.57 -12.28
CA THR A 82 -6.58 -8.67 -11.56
C THR A 82 -6.13 -10.03 -12.09
N SER A 83 -6.26 -11.08 -11.28
CA SER A 83 -5.93 -12.43 -11.71
C SER A 83 -6.78 -12.90 -12.91
N THR A 84 -7.99 -12.37 -13.08
CA THR A 84 -8.86 -12.64 -14.23
C THR A 84 -8.31 -12.01 -15.51
N SER A 85 -7.87 -10.75 -15.45
CA SER A 85 -7.27 -10.08 -16.62
C SER A 85 -5.98 -10.78 -17.05
N ILE A 86 -5.12 -11.14 -16.09
CA ILE A 86 -3.90 -11.91 -16.36
C ILE A 86 -4.21 -13.28 -16.95
N ALA A 87 -5.24 -14.00 -16.44
CA ALA A 87 -5.66 -15.28 -17.00
C ALA A 87 -6.06 -15.16 -18.48
N ASN A 88 -6.85 -14.13 -18.83
CA ASN A 88 -7.26 -13.87 -20.21
C ASN A 88 -6.06 -13.54 -21.11
N ARG A 89 -5.15 -12.68 -20.66
CA ARG A 89 -3.92 -12.36 -21.42
C ARG A 89 -3.03 -13.58 -21.60
N PHE A 90 -2.88 -14.38 -20.55
CA PHE A 90 -2.07 -15.59 -20.57
C PHE A 90 -2.64 -16.60 -21.58
N PHE A 91 -3.96 -16.80 -21.57
CA PHE A 91 -4.65 -17.62 -22.56
C PHE A 91 -4.43 -17.10 -23.98
N GLN A 92 -4.62 -15.80 -24.23
CA GLN A 92 -4.39 -15.21 -25.56
C GLN A 92 -2.97 -15.40 -26.10
N ARG A 93 -1.96 -15.54 -25.21
CA ARG A 93 -0.55 -15.67 -25.60
C ARG A 93 -0.09 -17.12 -25.73
N THR A 94 -0.64 -18.03 -24.93
CA THR A 94 -0.15 -19.41 -24.79
C THR A 94 -1.17 -20.46 -25.23
N ASP A 95 -2.39 -20.04 -25.52
CA ASP A 95 -3.57 -20.89 -25.75
C ASP A 95 -3.90 -21.85 -24.59
N LEU A 96 -3.30 -21.61 -23.41
CA LEU A 96 -3.52 -22.41 -22.21
C LEU A 96 -4.44 -21.69 -21.24
N TYR A 97 -5.61 -22.29 -20.98
CA TYR A 97 -6.52 -21.76 -19.98
C TYR A 97 -5.99 -22.02 -18.56
N VAL A 98 -5.78 -20.95 -17.80
CA VAL A 98 -5.39 -21.01 -16.39
C VAL A 98 -6.42 -20.26 -15.56
N SER A 99 -7.04 -20.93 -14.60
CA SER A 99 -8.06 -20.29 -13.77
C SER A 99 -7.48 -19.11 -12.95
N PRO A 100 -8.25 -18.03 -12.72
CA PRO A 100 -7.79 -16.90 -11.91
C PRO A 100 -7.26 -17.28 -10.51
N PRO A 101 -7.84 -18.25 -9.77
CA PRO A 101 -7.26 -18.73 -8.51
C PRO A 101 -5.87 -19.36 -8.69
N THR A 102 -5.61 -20.02 -9.82
CA THR A 102 -4.29 -20.61 -10.13
C THR A 102 -3.27 -19.52 -10.46
N ILE A 103 -3.66 -18.49 -11.22
CA ILE A 103 -2.84 -17.29 -11.42
C ILE A 103 -2.49 -16.63 -10.08
N ARG A 104 -3.44 -16.52 -9.15
CA ARG A 104 -3.18 -15.99 -7.80
C ARG A 104 -2.17 -16.83 -7.03
N ARG A 105 -2.27 -18.16 -7.08
CA ARG A 105 -1.30 -19.06 -6.43
C ARG A 105 0.11 -18.89 -6.99
N TYR A 106 0.26 -18.83 -8.32
CA TYR A 106 1.55 -18.56 -8.96
C TYR A 106 2.10 -17.16 -8.64
N ARG A 107 1.23 -16.14 -8.61
CA ARG A 107 1.59 -14.78 -8.19
C ARG A 107 2.20 -14.78 -6.78
N LEU A 108 1.59 -15.49 -5.84
CA LEU A 108 2.11 -15.62 -4.47
C LEU A 108 3.40 -16.46 -4.41
N SER A 109 3.49 -17.57 -5.15
CA SER A 109 4.69 -18.42 -5.15
C SER A 109 5.91 -17.74 -5.79
N PHE A 110 5.67 -16.76 -6.68
CA PHE A 110 6.72 -15.88 -7.20
C PHE A 110 7.10 -14.73 -6.26
N GLY A 111 6.50 -14.64 -5.07
CA GLY A 111 6.83 -13.64 -4.05
C GLY A 111 6.12 -12.29 -4.21
N PHE A 112 5.13 -12.17 -5.10
CA PHE A 112 4.34 -10.94 -5.19
C PHE A 112 3.39 -10.84 -4.00
N ARG A 113 3.25 -9.63 -3.45
CA ARG A 113 2.32 -9.33 -2.37
C ARG A 113 1.45 -8.12 -2.72
N PRO A 114 0.19 -8.06 -2.25
CA PRO A 114 -0.63 -6.87 -2.40
C PRO A 114 0.01 -5.71 -1.61
N VAL A 115 0.09 -4.54 -2.24
CA VAL A 115 0.53 -3.30 -1.61
C VAL A 115 -0.42 -2.18 -2.02
N HIS A 116 -0.67 -1.23 -1.11
CA HIS A 116 -1.38 -0.01 -1.47
C HIS A 116 -0.45 0.85 -2.33
N ALA A 117 -0.92 1.21 -3.53
CA ALA A 117 -0.21 2.14 -4.38
C ALA A 117 -0.16 3.51 -3.70
N ARG A 118 0.99 4.18 -3.76
CA ARG A 118 1.08 5.60 -3.41
C ARG A 118 0.46 6.39 -4.57
N ILE A 119 -0.60 7.14 -4.28
CA ILE A 119 -1.17 8.08 -5.25
C ILE A 119 -0.25 9.30 -5.24
N GLN A 120 0.32 9.61 -6.40
CA GLN A 120 1.08 10.84 -6.61
C GLN A 120 0.45 11.60 -7.77
N PRO A 121 0.40 12.93 -7.71
CA PRO A 121 -0.07 13.71 -8.83
C PRO A 121 0.89 13.53 -10.02
N LEU A 122 0.35 13.62 -11.23
CA LEU A 122 1.16 13.48 -12.44
C LEU A 122 2.04 14.73 -12.62
N ILE A 123 3.35 14.55 -12.51
CA ILE A 123 4.35 15.61 -12.71
C ILE A 123 4.92 15.45 -14.12
N ASN A 124 4.73 16.46 -14.98
CA ASN A 124 5.39 16.51 -16.29
C ASN A 124 6.82 17.07 -16.17
N ALA A 125 7.61 17.00 -17.25
CA ALA A 125 9.01 17.44 -17.24
C ALA A 125 9.16 18.93 -16.83
N THR A 126 8.25 19.79 -17.28
CA THR A 126 8.24 21.22 -16.95
C THR A 126 8.00 21.44 -15.46
N HIS A 127 7.00 20.78 -14.88
CA HIS A 127 6.70 20.84 -13.45
C HIS A 127 7.89 20.32 -12.63
N ALA A 128 8.53 19.23 -13.07
CA ALA A 128 9.71 18.68 -12.39
C ALA A 128 10.87 19.69 -12.37
N GLN A 129 11.13 20.38 -13.49
CA GLN A 129 12.17 21.41 -13.57
C GLN A 129 11.85 22.61 -12.68
N GLN A 130 10.61 23.10 -12.68
CA GLN A 130 10.18 24.21 -11.84
C GLN A 130 10.28 23.88 -10.35
N ARG A 131 9.87 22.65 -9.97
CA ARG A 131 10.02 22.13 -8.62
C ARG A 131 11.49 22.04 -8.19
N LEU A 132 12.34 21.48 -9.05
CA LEU A 132 13.77 21.38 -8.77
C LEU A 132 14.40 22.76 -8.58
N HIS A 133 14.09 23.70 -9.48
CA HIS A 133 14.58 25.08 -9.38
C HIS A 133 14.14 25.73 -8.06
N PHE A 134 12.87 25.63 -7.68
CA PHE A 134 12.36 26.16 -6.43
C PHE A 134 13.07 25.56 -5.21
N CYS A 135 13.19 24.23 -5.17
CA CYS A 135 13.87 23.56 -4.05
C CYS A 135 15.35 23.98 -3.94
N LEU A 136 16.04 24.15 -5.07
CA LEU A 136 17.43 24.62 -5.09
C LEU A 136 17.54 26.09 -4.67
N SER A 137 16.63 26.96 -5.13
CA SER A 137 16.67 28.39 -4.79
C SER A 137 16.35 28.68 -3.33
N HIS A 138 15.60 27.80 -2.66
CA HIS A 138 15.20 27.95 -1.26
C HIS A 138 15.83 26.91 -0.33
N ALA A 139 16.89 26.21 -0.75
CA ALA A 139 17.51 25.14 0.02
C ALA A 139 18.10 25.62 1.36
N THR A 140 18.55 26.87 1.41
CA THR A 140 19.18 27.49 2.60
C THR A 140 18.26 28.43 3.36
N ASP A 141 17.01 28.57 2.90
CA ASP A 141 16.08 29.53 3.46
C ASP A 141 15.58 29.11 4.85
N ARG A 142 15.29 30.12 5.67
CA ARG A 142 14.68 29.93 6.97
C ARG A 142 13.17 30.04 6.84
N TRP A 143 12.49 28.90 6.96
CA TRP A 143 11.03 28.81 6.79
C TRP A 143 10.20 29.28 8.01
N TYR A 144 10.83 29.93 8.99
CA TYR A 144 10.17 30.34 10.25
C TYR A 144 9.10 31.43 10.05
N ASN A 145 9.28 32.29 9.04
CA ASN A 145 8.37 33.37 8.70
C ASN A 145 7.56 33.07 7.43
N VAL A 146 7.22 31.82 7.19
CA VAL A 146 6.42 31.39 6.02
C VAL A 146 5.05 30.90 6.45
N ILE A 147 4.02 31.42 5.82
CA ILE A 147 2.63 31.04 5.97
C ILE A 147 2.26 30.11 4.82
N PHE A 148 1.95 28.87 5.17
CA PHE A 148 1.47 27.83 4.27
C PHE A 148 -0.05 27.80 4.32
N SER A 149 -0.72 28.06 3.20
CA SER A 149 -2.18 28.06 3.12
C SER A 149 -2.69 27.12 2.05
N ASP A 150 -3.88 26.57 2.26
CA ASP A 150 -4.59 25.76 1.28
C ASP A 150 -6.07 25.58 1.63
N GLU A 151 -6.85 25.11 0.66
CA GLU A 151 -8.24 24.68 0.82
C GLU A 151 -8.30 23.15 1.00
N LYS A 152 -9.05 22.68 2.00
CA LYS A 152 -9.29 21.24 2.22
C LYS A 152 -10.77 20.92 2.21
N ALA A 153 -11.17 19.96 1.38
CA ALA A 153 -12.46 19.30 1.51
C ALA A 153 -12.34 18.07 2.41
N PHE A 154 -13.04 18.09 3.53
CA PHE A 154 -13.30 16.92 4.36
C PHE A 154 -14.58 16.26 3.88
N GLU A 155 -14.48 14.97 3.58
CA GLU A 155 -15.60 14.15 3.13
C GLU A 155 -15.96 13.19 4.25
N ILE A 156 -17.21 13.25 4.69
CA ILE A 156 -17.74 12.32 5.68
C ILE A 156 -18.50 11.24 4.91
N ASP A 157 -17.94 10.04 4.92
CA ASP A 157 -18.71 8.84 4.62
C ASP A 157 -19.43 8.40 5.89
N VAL A 158 -20.74 8.26 5.81
CA VAL A 158 -21.61 7.89 6.94
C VAL A 158 -21.65 6.38 7.10
N THR A 159 -21.08 5.65 6.13
CA THR A 159 -20.92 4.20 6.18
C THR A 159 -19.47 3.85 6.52
N GLY A 160 -19.23 3.45 7.76
CA GLY A 160 -17.96 2.79 8.11
C GLY A 160 -17.77 1.51 7.30
N LEU A 161 -16.52 1.11 7.07
CA LEU A 161 -16.18 -0.16 6.40
C LEU A 161 -16.54 -1.41 7.23
N VAL A 162 -17.16 -1.22 8.40
CA VAL A 162 -17.53 -2.26 9.36
C VAL A 162 -18.99 -2.63 9.17
N TYR A 163 -19.22 -3.87 8.78
CA TYR A 163 -20.56 -4.45 8.65
C TYR A 163 -20.78 -5.45 9.80
N TYR A 164 -21.90 -5.32 10.51
CA TYR A 164 -22.38 -6.36 11.41
C TYR A 164 -23.15 -7.40 10.58
N ILE A 165 -22.62 -8.62 10.46
CA ILE A 165 -23.25 -9.70 9.68
C ILE A 165 -23.52 -10.95 10.55
N PRO A 166 -24.64 -11.66 10.33
CA PRO A 166 -24.89 -12.95 10.97
C PRO A 166 -23.85 -14.02 10.60
N HIS A 167 -23.64 -14.99 11.49
CA HIS A 167 -22.84 -16.19 11.17
C HIS A 167 -23.41 -16.88 9.91
N ASN A 168 -22.52 -17.26 8.98
CA ASN A 168 -22.81 -17.89 7.68
C ASN A 168 -23.33 -16.99 6.54
N ARG A 169 -23.20 -15.66 6.64
CA ARG A 169 -23.39 -14.77 5.47
C ARG A 169 -22.05 -14.49 4.76
N PRO A 170 -22.04 -14.40 3.42
CA PRO A 170 -20.86 -13.95 2.70
C PRO A 170 -20.52 -12.50 3.06
N ARG A 171 -19.23 -12.15 2.99
CA ARG A 171 -18.76 -10.79 3.26
C ARG A 171 -19.44 -9.81 2.28
N PRO A 172 -20.04 -8.71 2.75
CA PRO A 172 -20.67 -7.74 1.88
C PRO A 172 -19.63 -7.01 1.03
N VAL A 173 -20.04 -6.62 -0.18
CA VAL A 173 -19.26 -5.72 -1.05
C VAL A 173 -19.66 -4.30 -0.71
N HIS A 174 -18.70 -3.50 -0.24
CA HIS A 174 -18.89 -2.07 -0.03
C HIS A 174 -18.71 -1.36 -1.37
N PHE A 175 -19.79 -0.79 -1.89
CA PHE A 175 -19.72 0.16 -3.00
C PHE A 175 -19.46 1.53 -2.39
N GLN A 176 -18.45 2.23 -2.89
CA GLN A 176 -18.12 3.58 -2.45
C GLN A 176 -19.40 4.43 -2.52
N SER A 177 -19.90 4.88 -1.36
CA SER A 177 -21.14 5.64 -1.31
C SER A 177 -20.92 7.01 -1.97
N GLN A 178 -21.99 7.63 -2.47
CA GLN A 178 -21.92 9.05 -2.83
C GLN A 178 -21.64 9.80 -1.52
N VAL A 179 -20.53 10.57 -1.47
CA VAL A 179 -20.16 11.42 -0.33
C VAL A 179 -21.40 12.12 0.20
N GLN A 180 -21.83 11.76 1.42
CA GLN A 180 -23.10 12.26 1.95
C GLN A 180 -22.96 13.70 2.46
N TYR A 181 -21.80 14.02 3.04
CA TYR A 181 -21.48 15.37 3.49
C TYR A 181 -20.05 15.73 3.12
N ARG A 182 -19.89 16.94 2.56
CA ARG A 182 -18.59 17.53 2.24
C ARG A 182 -18.50 18.89 2.91
N ALA A 183 -17.46 19.09 3.70
CA ALA A 183 -17.15 20.37 4.32
C ALA A 183 -15.81 20.87 3.75
N ALA A 184 -15.86 21.94 2.97
CA ALA A 184 -14.67 22.62 2.48
C ALA A 184 -14.26 23.71 3.47
N VAL A 185 -12.97 23.79 3.78
CA VAL A 185 -12.40 24.81 4.65
C VAL A 185 -11.16 25.41 4.02
N PHE A 186 -10.93 26.69 4.28
CA PHE A 186 -9.66 27.36 4.07
C PHE A 186 -8.92 27.46 5.39
N GLY A 187 -7.60 27.27 5.37
CA GLY A 187 -6.77 27.49 6.54
C GLY A 187 -5.30 27.69 6.18
N ALA A 188 -4.56 28.21 7.16
CA ALA A 188 -3.14 28.46 7.03
C ALA A 188 -2.38 28.11 8.32
N VAL A 189 -1.12 27.73 8.16
CA VAL A 189 -0.19 27.40 9.25
C VAL A 189 1.16 28.05 9.02
N TRP A 190 1.85 28.37 10.11
CA TRP A 190 3.22 28.86 10.12
C TRP A 190 3.94 28.30 11.33
N TYR A 191 5.25 28.53 11.44
CA TYR A 191 6.07 27.91 12.48
C TYR A 191 5.55 28.13 13.91
N GLN A 192 5.00 29.30 14.20
CA GLN A 192 4.54 29.70 15.54
C GLN A 192 3.01 29.62 15.73
N GLY A 193 2.26 29.10 14.77
CA GLY A 193 0.81 29.08 14.92
C GLY A 193 0.02 28.68 13.68
N ARG A 194 -1.27 28.97 13.74
CA ARG A 194 -2.24 28.66 12.70
C ARG A 194 -3.31 29.74 12.64
N SER A 195 -3.98 29.82 11.50
CA SER A 195 -5.15 30.66 11.29
C SER A 195 -6.39 30.09 12.00
N ASN A 196 -7.47 30.86 11.97
CA ASN A 196 -8.81 30.29 12.10
C ASN A 196 -9.13 29.44 10.85
N LEU A 197 -9.96 28.41 11.01
CA LEU A 197 -10.53 27.69 9.88
C LEU A 197 -11.76 28.43 9.37
N VAL A 198 -11.81 28.68 8.07
CA VAL A 198 -12.92 29.38 7.42
C VAL A 198 -13.68 28.39 6.53
N PHE A 199 -14.98 28.23 6.77
CA PHE A 199 -15.80 27.33 5.94
C PHE A 199 -16.09 27.94 4.57
N ILE A 200 -15.75 27.21 3.52
CA ILE A 200 -16.01 27.58 2.14
C ILE A 200 -17.41 27.09 1.78
N ARG A 201 -18.37 28.02 1.71
CA ARG A 201 -19.78 27.71 1.44
C ARG A 201 -20.18 27.85 -0.02
N ASN A 202 -19.48 28.71 -0.75
CA ASN A 202 -19.79 29.08 -2.12
C ASN A 202 -18.58 28.87 -3.02
N ARG A 203 -18.78 28.98 -4.33
CA ARG A 203 -17.69 28.95 -5.30
C ARG A 203 -16.68 30.07 -4.99
N THR A 204 -15.41 29.68 -4.85
CA THR A 204 -14.32 30.64 -4.65
C THR A 204 -14.09 31.48 -5.90
N ASN A 205 -14.00 32.79 -5.68
CA ASN A 205 -13.53 33.82 -6.61
C ASN A 205 -12.58 34.75 -5.84
N THR A 206 -12.01 35.74 -6.51
CA THR A 206 -11.04 36.64 -5.87
C THR A 206 -11.59 37.35 -4.64
N THR A 207 -12.79 37.91 -4.71
CA THR A 207 -13.38 38.66 -3.59
C THR A 207 -13.63 37.76 -2.38
N THR A 208 -14.22 36.58 -2.61
CA THR A 208 -14.45 35.60 -1.54
C THR A 208 -13.15 35.03 -1.00
N TYR A 209 -12.13 34.83 -1.83
CA TYR A 209 -10.80 34.42 -1.39
C TYR A 209 -10.17 35.47 -0.46
N VAL A 210 -10.25 36.76 -0.80
CA VAL A 210 -9.77 37.84 0.06
C VAL A 210 -10.52 37.87 1.39
N GLN A 211 -11.84 37.62 1.38
CA GLN A 211 -12.61 37.47 2.62
C GLN A 211 -12.11 36.28 3.45
N TYR A 212 -11.78 35.15 2.82
CA TYR A 212 -11.21 34.01 3.53
C TYR A 212 -9.85 34.34 4.16
N LEU A 213 -8.99 35.09 3.48
CA LEU A 213 -7.73 35.56 4.04
C LEU A 213 -7.97 36.46 5.26
N GLU A 214 -8.92 37.40 5.17
CA GLU A 214 -9.28 38.31 6.25
C GLU A 214 -9.83 37.54 7.47
N ASP A 215 -10.84 36.69 7.26
CA ASP A 215 -11.46 35.90 8.33
C ASP A 215 -10.47 34.93 8.99
N ALA A 216 -9.56 34.35 8.22
CA ALA A 216 -8.57 33.40 8.72
C ALA A 216 -7.45 34.09 9.52
N LEU A 217 -6.96 35.25 9.05
CA LEU A 217 -5.71 35.85 9.53
C LEU A 217 -5.90 37.10 10.39
N ASN A 218 -7.10 37.72 10.43
CA ASN A 218 -7.34 39.02 11.08
C ASN A 218 -6.71 39.19 12.47
N SER A 219 -6.84 38.20 13.36
CA SER A 219 -6.32 38.21 14.73
C SER A 219 -4.80 38.00 14.83
N HIS A 220 -4.14 37.74 13.70
CA HIS A 220 -2.72 37.44 13.59
C HIS A 220 -1.96 38.45 12.73
N LEU A 221 -2.62 39.31 11.94
CA LEU A 221 -1.98 40.21 10.96
C LEU A 221 -0.80 41.02 11.52
N ARG A 222 -0.94 41.60 12.72
CA ARG A 222 0.13 42.37 13.37
C ARG A 222 1.39 41.55 13.67
N ARG A 223 1.26 40.24 13.87
CA ARG A 223 2.38 39.32 14.13
C ARG A 223 2.95 38.69 12.86
N LEU A 224 2.20 38.76 11.76
CA LEU A 224 2.55 38.18 10.46
C LEU A 224 3.16 39.22 9.50
N THR A 225 3.51 40.40 10.00
CA THR A 225 4.18 41.44 9.22
C THR A 225 5.54 40.91 8.72
N GLU A 226 5.83 41.10 7.43
CA GLU A 226 7.03 40.60 6.72
C GLU A 226 7.13 39.06 6.62
N TYR A 227 6.03 38.35 6.86
CA TYR A 227 5.98 36.92 6.55
C TYR A 227 5.81 36.71 5.04
N TYR A 228 6.38 35.62 4.54
CA TYR A 228 6.09 35.11 3.21
C TYR A 228 4.81 34.30 3.23
N PHE A 229 4.02 34.38 2.16
CA PHE A 229 2.74 33.68 2.04
C PHE A 229 2.71 32.82 0.80
N ILE A 230 2.35 31.55 0.99
CA ILE A 230 2.25 30.51 -0.03
C ILE A 230 0.80 30.07 -0.17
N HIS A 231 0.35 29.96 -1.42
CA HIS A 231 -0.94 29.41 -1.83
C HIS A 231 -0.75 28.59 -3.12
N ASP A 232 -1.59 27.57 -3.36
CA ASP A 232 -1.44 26.58 -4.45
C ASP A 232 -1.88 27.09 -5.84
N ARG A 233 -1.33 28.23 -6.24
CA ARG A 233 -1.55 28.92 -7.52
C ARG A 233 -2.97 28.91 -8.13
N PRO A 234 -4.08 29.06 -7.37
CA PRO A 234 -5.36 29.17 -8.01
C PRO A 234 -5.50 30.54 -8.69
N THR A 235 -6.21 30.59 -9.82
CA THR A 235 -6.34 31.81 -10.63
C THR A 235 -6.88 33.01 -9.84
N TRP A 236 -7.77 32.77 -8.87
CA TRP A 236 -8.35 33.83 -8.03
C TRP A 236 -7.35 34.45 -7.05
N ALA A 237 -6.33 33.71 -6.62
CA ALA A 237 -5.35 34.18 -5.65
C ALA A 237 -4.18 34.97 -6.28
N HIS A 238 -4.00 34.88 -7.61
CA HIS A 238 -2.98 35.64 -8.36
C HIS A 238 -3.54 36.86 -9.08
N THR A 239 -4.60 37.44 -8.54
CA THR A 239 -5.21 38.66 -9.06
C THR A 239 -4.66 39.90 -8.36
N ALA A 240 -4.69 41.05 -9.02
CA ALA A 240 -4.21 42.30 -8.44
C ALA A 240 -4.83 42.60 -7.06
N GLN A 241 -6.13 42.32 -6.90
CA GLN A 241 -6.85 42.50 -5.64
C GLN A 241 -6.33 41.60 -4.51
N ALA A 242 -6.02 40.33 -4.78
CA ALA A 242 -5.46 39.42 -3.78
C ALA A 242 -4.05 39.86 -3.35
N HIS A 243 -3.21 40.23 -4.31
CA HIS A 243 -1.87 40.76 -4.04
C HIS A 243 -1.90 42.10 -3.30
N GLU A 244 -2.86 42.96 -3.62
CA GLU A 244 -3.05 44.23 -2.93
C GLU A 244 -3.44 44.01 -1.47
N TRP A 245 -4.33 43.05 -1.17
CA TRP A 245 -4.66 42.70 0.20
C TRP A 245 -3.43 42.21 0.98
N LEU A 246 -2.62 41.32 0.40
CA LEU A 246 -1.37 40.86 1.05
C LEU A 246 -0.41 42.02 1.31
N ARG A 247 -0.21 42.89 0.31
CA ARG A 247 0.66 44.07 0.40
C ARG A 247 0.19 45.05 1.47
N ASN A 248 -1.11 45.35 1.53
CA ASN A 248 -1.70 46.26 2.50
C ASN A 248 -1.55 45.73 3.94
N ASN A 249 -1.47 44.41 4.09
CA ASN A 249 -1.21 43.74 5.35
C ASN A 249 0.28 43.44 5.61
N ARG A 250 1.18 43.96 4.76
CA ARG A 250 2.64 43.75 4.84
C ARG A 250 3.06 42.28 4.82
N ILE A 251 2.33 41.47 4.07
CA ILE A 251 2.64 40.06 3.81
C ILE A 251 3.21 39.95 2.39
N ILE A 252 4.30 39.18 2.24
CA ILE A 252 5.04 39.05 0.99
C ILE A 252 4.55 37.79 0.25
N CYS A 253 3.94 37.95 -0.92
CA CYS A 253 3.53 36.80 -1.73
C CYS A 253 4.77 36.05 -2.28
N MET A 254 4.80 34.72 -2.14
CA MET A 254 5.82 33.87 -2.75
C MET A 254 5.31 33.30 -4.09
N ASP A 255 5.28 34.14 -5.12
CA ASP A 255 4.70 33.80 -6.43
C ASP A 255 5.44 32.68 -7.18
N ASN A 256 6.71 32.45 -6.86
CA ASN A 256 7.53 31.42 -7.48
C ASN A 256 7.24 29.99 -6.97
N TYR A 257 6.24 29.80 -6.09
CA TYR A 257 5.83 28.48 -5.58
C TYR A 257 5.53 27.48 -6.72
N PRO A 258 6.15 26.28 -6.77
CA PRO A 258 6.11 25.44 -7.95
C PRO A 258 4.75 24.74 -8.09
N PRO A 259 4.24 24.52 -9.32
CA PRO A 259 2.94 23.89 -9.52
C PRO A 259 2.95 22.43 -9.07
N VAL A 260 1.79 21.89 -8.72
CA VAL A 260 1.59 20.47 -8.38
C VAL A 260 2.56 20.03 -7.28
N SER A 261 2.62 20.80 -6.20
CA SER A 261 3.60 20.59 -5.11
C SER A 261 2.98 20.50 -3.71
N PRO A 262 2.00 19.60 -3.49
CA PRO A 262 1.38 19.43 -2.17
C PRO A 262 2.39 18.95 -1.12
N ASP A 263 3.43 18.22 -1.52
CA ASP A 263 4.48 17.71 -0.65
C ASP A 263 5.43 18.79 -0.09
N ILE A 264 5.45 19.98 -0.69
CA ILE A 264 6.20 21.15 -0.22
C ILE A 264 5.34 22.02 0.70
N ASN A 265 4.00 21.91 0.61
CA ASN A 265 3.07 22.72 1.39
C ASN A 265 2.88 22.13 2.79
N ALA A 266 3.42 22.78 3.84
CA ALA A 266 3.35 22.24 5.21
C ALA A 266 1.92 22.03 5.73
N VAL A 267 0.94 22.78 5.21
CA VAL A 267 -0.47 22.65 5.61
C VAL A 267 -1.05 21.28 5.23
N GLU A 268 -0.56 20.64 4.17
CA GLU A 268 -1.02 19.32 3.73
C GLU A 268 -0.72 18.23 4.76
N SER A 269 0.39 18.37 5.48
CA SER A 269 0.69 17.50 6.63
C SER A 269 -0.36 17.68 7.73
N VAL A 270 -0.79 18.91 8.00
CA VAL A 270 -1.84 19.19 9.00
C VAL A 270 -3.18 18.61 8.56
N TRP A 271 -3.55 18.76 7.29
CA TRP A 271 -4.73 18.12 6.71
C TRP A 271 -4.69 16.60 6.84
N SER A 272 -3.53 15.98 6.58
CA SER A 272 -3.36 14.54 6.76
C SER A 272 -3.57 14.11 8.21
N TRP A 273 -3.14 14.91 9.19
CA TRP A 273 -3.38 14.63 10.61
C TRP A 273 -4.84 14.78 11.01
N MET A 274 -5.55 15.78 10.46
CA MET A 274 -6.98 16.00 10.74
C MET A 274 -7.90 14.96 10.10
N ASN A 275 -7.46 14.29 9.04
CA ASN A 275 -8.24 13.29 8.31
C ASN A 275 -8.07 11.85 8.85
N ARG A 276 -7.42 11.69 10.01
CA ARG A 276 -7.26 10.41 10.71
C ARG A 276 -8.40 10.19 11.69
#